data_AF-A0A963JU00-F1
#
_entry.id   AF-A0A963JU00-F1
#
_cell.length_a   1.000
_cell.length_b   1.000
_cell.length_c   1.000
_cell.angle_alpha   90.00
_cell.angle_beta   90.00
_cell.angle_gamma   90.00
#
_symmetry.space_group_name_H-M   'P 1'
#
loop_
_entity.id
_entity.type
_entity.pdbx_description
1 polymer ?
#
loop_
_entity_poly.entity_id
_entity_poly.type
_entity_poly.pdbx_seq_one_letter_code
_entity_poly.pdbx_strand_id
1 'polypeptide(L)'
;MTKTLKIDFVSDVSCPWCVIGLRALQQAADRLKDAVALDLHFQPFELNPQMGPQGQDIGEHLQQKYGASAEQREATRAAIAARG
;
A
#
# COMPACT_ATOMS: atom_id res chain seq x y z
N MET A 1 30.16 -10.19 -3.49
CA MET A 1 29.87 -8.83 -2.99
C MET A 1 28.40 -8.56 -3.20
N THR A 2 27.69 -8.14 -2.15
CA THR A 2 26.29 -7.70 -2.22
C THR A 2 26.20 -6.34 -2.90
N LYS A 3 25.26 -6.17 -3.82
CA LYS A 3 24.98 -4.87 -4.46
C LYS A 3 23.94 -4.12 -3.63
N THR A 4 24.23 -2.86 -3.28
CA THR A 4 23.23 -2.01 -2.63
C THR A 4 22.26 -1.46 -3.68
N LEU A 5 20.96 -1.61 -3.45
CA LEU A 5 19.90 -1.07 -4.28
C LEU A 5 19.07 -0.08 -3.46
N LYS A 6 19.11 1.18 -3.85
CA LYS A 6 18.24 2.21 -3.29
C LYS A 6 16.82 2.07 -3.83
N ILE A 7 15.82 2.11 -2.95
CA ILE A 7 14.40 2.13 -3.31
C ILE A 7 13.73 3.27 -2.58
N ASP A 8 13.19 4.22 -3.34
CA ASP A 8 12.28 5.24 -2.82
C ASP A 8 10.84 4.68 -2.87
N PHE A 9 10.30 4.30 -1.72
CA PHE A 9 8.99 3.69 -1.54
C PHE A 9 7.94 4.76 -1.21
N VAL A 10 7.16 5.14 -2.22
CA VAL A 10 6.09 6.13 -2.12
C VAL A 10 4.84 5.47 -1.52
N SER A 11 4.34 5.96 -0.40
CA SER A 11 3.19 5.35 0.28
C SER A 11 2.35 6.34 1.08
N ASP A 12 1.07 5.99 1.22
CA ASP A 12 0.11 6.63 2.11
C ASP A 12 -0.28 5.64 3.22
N VAL A 13 -0.45 6.12 4.45
CA VAL A 13 -0.93 5.36 5.60
C VAL A 13 -2.35 4.81 5.41
N SER A 14 -3.19 5.50 4.62
CA SER A 14 -4.58 5.12 4.35
C SER A 14 -4.71 4.06 3.25
N CYS A 15 -3.60 3.70 2.60
CA CYS A 15 -3.54 2.80 1.47
C CYS A 15 -3.34 1.34 1.92
N PRO A 16 -4.36 0.46 1.89
CA PRO A 16 -4.20 -0.95 2.29
C PRO A 16 -3.22 -1.71 1.39
N TRP A 17 -3.15 -1.34 0.11
CA TRP A 17 -2.23 -1.96 -0.85
C TRP A 17 -0.77 -1.58 -0.60
N CYS A 18 -0.51 -0.43 0.03
CA CYS A 18 0.84 0.04 0.27
C CYS A 18 1.52 -0.81 1.34
N VAL A 19 0.83 -1.19 2.41
CA VAL A 19 1.38 -2.13 3.41
C VAL A 19 1.52 -3.56 2.85
N ILE A 20 0.58 -4.02 2.03
CA ILE A 20 0.69 -5.32 1.35
C ILE A 20 1.92 -5.33 0.42
N GLY A 21 2.10 -4.26 -0.35
CA GLY A 21 3.26 -4.08 -1.24
C GLY A 21 4.58 -4.02 -0.47
N LEU A 22 4.61 -3.33 0.68
CA LEU A 22 5.79 -3.28 1.54
C LEU A 22 6.18 -4.68 2.05
N ARG A 23 5.20 -5.48 2.50
CA ARG A 23 5.45 -6.87 2.93
C ARG A 23 5.98 -7.73 1.79
N ALA A 24 5.40 -7.60 0.59
CA ALA A 24 5.89 -8.31 -0.59
C ALA A 24 7.33 -7.89 -0.96
N LEU A 25 7.66 -6.60 -0.86
CA LEU A 25 9.00 -6.08 -1.09
C LEU A 25 10.00 -6.64 -0.06
N GLN A 26 9.62 -6.68 1.22
CA GLN A 26 10.44 -7.27 2.29
C GLN A 26 10.70 -8.76 2.04
N GLN A 27 9.68 -9.53 1.65
CA GLN A 27 9.87 -10.94 1.28
C GLN A 27 10.82 -11.11 0.09
N ALA A 28 10.75 -10.21 -0.91
CA ALA A 28 11.69 -10.23 -2.03
C ALA A 28 13.12 -9.88 -1.59
N ALA A 29 13.27 -8.93 -0.66
CA ALA A 29 14.54 -8.56 -0.06
C ALA A 29 15.18 -9.76 0.66
N ASP A 30 14.40 -10.47 1.47
CA ASP A 30 14.86 -11.65 2.22
C ASP A 30 15.34 -12.77 1.28
N ARG A 31 14.65 -12.99 0.16
CA ARG A 31 15.05 -13.97 -0.86
C ARG A 31 16.35 -13.59 -1.58
N LEU A 32 16.68 -12.30 -1.63
CA LEU A 32 17.83 -11.77 -2.37
C LEU A 32 18.98 -11.30 -1.47
N LYS A 33 18.89 -11.48 -0.14
CA LYS A 33 19.80 -10.91 0.86
C LYS A 33 21.29 -11.20 0.64
N ASP A 34 21.63 -12.31 -0.01
CA ASP A 34 23.01 -12.70 -0.30
C ASP A 34 23.58 -12.00 -1.55
N ALA A 35 22.73 -11.40 -2.38
CA ALA A 35 23.08 -10.72 -3.61
C ALA A 35 22.78 -9.21 -3.58
N VAL A 36 21.73 -8.80 -2.87
CA VAL A 36 21.23 -7.43 -2.83
C VAL A 36 20.97 -6.98 -1.41
N ALA A 37 21.49 -5.82 -1.04
CA ALA A 37 21.11 -5.09 0.17
C ALA A 37 20.15 -3.96 -0.24
N LEU A 38 18.93 -3.94 0.32
CA LEU A 38 18.00 -2.84 0.07
C LEU A 38 18.29 -1.64 0.98
N ASP A 39 18.45 -0.49 0.37
CA ASP A 39 18.45 0.81 1.02
C ASP A 39 17.08 1.48 0.81
N LEU A 40 16.16 1.23 1.75
CA LEU A 40 14.75 1.56 1.61
C LEU A 40 14.43 2.93 2.24
N HIS A 41 13.95 3.86 1.41
CA HIS A 41 13.58 5.21 1.80
C HIS A 41 12.09 5.42 1.61
N PHE A 42 11.37 5.81 2.68
CA PHE A 42 9.95 6.10 2.56
C PHE A 42 9.72 7.53 2.09
N GLN A 43 8.89 7.67 1.05
CA GLN A 43 8.45 8.95 0.52
C GLN A 43 6.95 9.12 0.84
N PRO A 44 6.55 10.22 1.50
CA PRO A 44 5.15 10.43 1.87
C PRO A 44 4.28 10.67 0.62
N PHE A 45 3.05 10.18 0.68
CA PHE A 45 2.03 10.42 -0.33
C PHE A 45 0.67 10.57 0.33
N GLU A 46 -0.19 11.38 -0.27
CA GLU A 46 -1.58 11.56 0.14
C GLU A 46 -2.51 11.15 -1.02
N LEU A 47 -3.26 10.07 -0.85
CA LEU A 47 -4.26 9.57 -1.80
C LEU A 47 -5.42 10.54 -1.98
N ASN A 48 -5.70 11.36 -0.96
CA ASN A 48 -6.72 12.38 -0.99
C ASN A 48 -6.23 13.63 -0.23
N PRO A 49 -5.46 14.52 -0.87
CA PRO A 49 -4.96 15.76 -0.26
C PRO A 49 -6.07 16.74 0.13
N GLN A 50 -7.30 16.54 -0.35
CA GLN A 50 -8.46 17.37 -0.03
C GLN A 50 -9.27 16.83 1.16
N MET A 51 -8.86 15.71 1.77
CA MET A 51 -9.55 15.13 2.92
C MET A 51 -9.45 16.06 4.13
N GLY A 52 -10.60 16.45 4.68
CA GLY A 52 -10.66 17.28 5.89
C GLY A 52 -10.15 16.54 7.14
N PRO A 53 -9.82 17.26 8.22
CA PRO A 53 -9.24 16.67 9.43
C PRO A 53 -10.19 15.71 10.18
N GLN A 54 -11.50 15.80 9.93
CA GLN A 54 -12.49 14.86 10.48
C GLN A 54 -12.52 13.51 9.73
N GLY A 55 -11.85 13.43 8.57
CA GLY A 55 -11.91 12.27 7.68
C GLY A 55 -13.30 12.07 7.07
N GLN A 56 -13.51 10.86 6.55
CA GLN A 56 -14.78 10.41 5.98
C GLN A 56 -14.94 8.93 6.30
N ASP A 57 -16.19 8.44 6.40
CA ASP A 57 -16.44 7.00 6.41
C ASP A 57 -15.84 6.35 5.15
N ILE A 58 -15.09 5.27 5.33
CA ILE A 58 -14.37 4.63 4.22
C ILE A 58 -15.34 4.03 3.18
N GLY A 59 -16.50 3.52 3.61
CA GLY A 59 -17.51 2.96 2.72
C GLY A 59 -18.13 4.04 1.84
N GLU A 60 -18.50 5.16 2.45
CA GLU A 60 -19.01 6.35 1.77
C GLU A 60 -17.96 6.92 0.80
N HIS A 61 -16.72 7.10 1.27
CA HIS A 61 -15.62 7.63 0.47
C HIS A 61 -15.36 6.77 -0.79
N LEU A 62 -15.25 5.46 -0.62
CA LEU A 62 -15.03 4.54 -1.72
C LEU A 62 -16.22 4.48 -2.68
N GLN A 63 -17.45 4.61 -2.17
CA GLN A 63 -18.64 4.69 -3.02
C GLN A 63 -18.63 5.97 -3.86
N GLN A 64 -18.34 7.12 -3.26
CA GLN A 64 -18.25 8.40 -3.99
C GLN A 64 -17.11 8.40 -5.02
N LYS A 65 -15.96 7.83 -4.65
CA LYS A 65 -14.76 7.81 -5.49
C LYS A 65 -14.85 6.84 -6.66
N TYR A 66 -15.38 5.63 -6.42
CA TYR A 66 -15.33 4.54 -7.39
C TYR A 66 -16.69 4.11 -7.93
N GLY A 67 -17.80 4.58 -7.34
CA GLY A 67 -19.15 4.15 -7.72
C GLY A 67 -19.38 2.65 -7.53
N ALA A 68 -18.57 1.99 -6.70
CA ALA A 68 -18.53 0.54 -6.61
C ALA A 68 -19.81 -0.02 -5.97
N SER A 69 -20.32 -1.12 -6.53
CA SER A 69 -21.42 -1.88 -5.93
C SER A 69 -21.03 -2.45 -4.56
N ALA A 70 -22.01 -2.88 -3.76
CA ALA A 70 -21.72 -3.56 -2.49
C ALA A 70 -20.87 -4.82 -2.71
N GLU A 71 -21.18 -5.61 -3.74
CA GLU A 71 -20.42 -6.82 -4.08
C GLU A 71 -18.96 -6.53 -4.46
N GLN A 72 -18.71 -5.48 -5.26
CA GLN A 72 -17.35 -5.07 -5.62
C GLN A 72 -16.54 -4.60 -4.41
N ARG A 73 -17.19 -3.92 -3.46
CA ARG A 73 -16.55 -3.50 -2.20
C ARG A 73 -16.17 -4.69 -1.33
N GLU A 74 -17.06 -5.66 -1.18
CA GLU A 74 -16.79 -6.88 -0.42
C GLU A 74 -15.70 -7.74 -1.07
N ALA A 75 -15.73 -7.90 -2.39
CA ALA A 75 -14.68 -8.60 -3.13
C ALA A 75 -13.31 -7.92 -2.94
N THR A 76 -13.27 -6.59 -2.96
CA THR A 76 -12.03 -5.82 -2.72
C THR A 76 -11.52 -6.02 -1.30
N ARG A 77 -12.42 -5.96 -0.30
CA ARG A 77 -12.05 -6.23 1.11
C ARG A 77 -11.52 -7.64 1.30
N ALA A 78 -12.17 -8.65 0.71
CA ALA A 78 -11.71 -10.03 0.75
C ALA A 78 -10.32 -10.19 0.11
N ALA A 79 -10.07 -9.52 -1.02
CA ALA A 79 -8.76 -9.57 -1.69
C ALA A 79 -7.65 -8.91 -0.85
N ILE A 80 -7.95 -7.81 -0.16
CA ILE A 80 -7.01 -7.17 0.78
C ILE A 80 -6.73 -8.12 1.95
N ALA A 81 -7.76 -8.70 2.57
CA ALA A 81 -7.62 -9.61 3.69
C ALA A 81 -6.83 -10.89 3.35
N ALA A 82 -7.03 -11.44 2.16
CA ALA A 82 -6.32 -12.64 1.71
C ALA A 82 -4.82 -12.41 1.39
N ARG A 83 -4.41 -11.15 1.20
CA ARG A 83 -3.03 -10.75 0.86
C ARG A 83 -2.30 -10.04 2.01
N GLY A 84 -3.03 -9.63 3.03
CA GLY A 84 -2.53 -9.02 4.27
C GLY A 84 -2.36 -10.02 5.40
#